data_AF-A0A0K0FI04-F1
#
_entry.id   AF-A0A0K0FI04-F1
#
_cell.length_a   1.000
_cell.length_b   1.000
_cell.length_c   1.000
_cell.angle_alpha   90.00
_cell.angle_beta   90.00
_cell.angle_gamma   90.00
#
_symmetry.space_group_name_H-M   'P 1'
#
loop_
_entity.id
_entity.type
_entity.pdbx_description
1 polymer ?
#
loop_
_entity_poly.entity_id
_entity_poly.type
_entity_poly.pdbx_seq_one_letter_code
_entity_poly.pdbx_strand_id
1 'polypeptide(L)'
;MIITVCDSSRQIGLVANQSKCGIISTDGNVIIKNENCTIAQEMDEISIPGITEDTNPYKYIGLQQKVFDTEKSLDTLKNKLLGRMEEILQLDLKVSDIIDIYNLTIPSVARFVLAHLNTTGKISSTFKFLEQELDRMVVKKLREANLLQSNNSTLRLYIKQAKSGFGLANIRIEGEVAFCKAVAYNLINLLTINQTWCQVALVKKQRKNFITDLLQTLQHHMDEETLEDLEICFEEAIHNIKNGIKIKNIPVVLNTSNRTIKFKTHKDFQKFIGSVIYNNFQNKLWDKYSQHMRFPK
;
A
#
# COMPACT_ATOMS: atom_id res chain seq x y z
N MET A 1 -17.51 -23.15 10.41
CA MET A 1 -16.11 -23.05 9.94
C MET A 1 -15.10 -23.71 10.89
N ILE A 2 -15.14 -23.48 12.22
CA ILE A 2 -14.19 -24.13 13.17
C ILE A 2 -14.34 -25.65 13.23
N ILE A 3 -15.58 -26.18 13.25
CA ILE A 3 -15.83 -27.63 13.25
C ILE A 3 -15.18 -28.28 12.02
N THR A 4 -15.38 -27.68 10.84
CA THR A 4 -14.81 -28.14 9.57
C THR A 4 -13.28 -28.13 9.56
N VAL A 5 -12.65 -27.11 10.16
CA VAL A 5 -11.18 -27.00 10.25
C VAL A 5 -10.61 -27.97 11.27
N CYS A 6 -11.27 -28.20 12.40
CA CYS A 6 -10.84 -29.16 13.42
C CYS A 6 -10.97 -30.61 12.94
N ASP A 7 -12.03 -30.93 12.20
CA ASP A 7 -12.21 -32.26 11.63
C ASP A 7 -11.20 -32.52 10.50
N SER A 8 -10.96 -31.51 9.65
CA SER A 8 -9.90 -31.58 8.63
C SER A 8 -8.52 -31.67 9.26
N SER A 9 -8.21 -30.89 10.32
CA SER A 9 -6.88 -30.89 10.95
C SER A 9 -6.55 -32.22 11.60
N ARG A 10 -7.55 -32.90 12.20
CA ARG A 10 -7.41 -34.25 12.75
C ARG A 10 -7.10 -35.30 11.68
N GLN A 11 -7.66 -35.18 10.48
CA GLN A 11 -7.35 -36.07 9.35
C GLN A 11 -5.89 -35.94 8.88
N ILE A 12 -5.26 -34.78 9.07
CA ILE A 12 -3.86 -34.49 8.68
C ILE A 12 -2.88 -34.54 9.86
N GLY A 13 -3.34 -34.91 11.06
CA GLY A 13 -2.49 -34.99 12.26
C GLY A 13 -2.04 -33.64 12.84
N LEU A 14 -2.73 -32.54 12.53
CA LEU A 14 -2.40 -31.20 13.01
C LEU A 14 -3.37 -30.71 14.08
N VAL A 15 -2.84 -30.02 15.10
CA VAL A 15 -3.63 -29.41 16.19
C VAL A 15 -3.90 -27.94 15.88
N ALA A 16 -5.17 -27.58 15.76
CA ALA A 16 -5.58 -26.19 15.58
C ALA A 16 -5.43 -25.38 16.87
N ASN A 17 -4.76 -24.22 16.81
CA ASN A 17 -4.68 -23.30 17.93
C ASN A 17 -5.97 -22.46 18.03
N GLN A 18 -6.92 -22.93 18.83
CA GLN A 18 -8.24 -22.34 18.97
C GLN A 18 -8.21 -20.87 19.43
N SER A 19 -7.19 -20.47 20.22
CA SER A 19 -7.06 -19.07 20.67
C SER A 19 -6.75 -18.08 19.55
N LYS A 20 -6.26 -18.55 18.39
CA LYS A 20 -5.95 -17.73 17.22
C LYS A 20 -6.97 -17.89 16.08
N CYS A 21 -7.91 -18.83 16.20
CA CYS A 21 -8.91 -19.07 15.17
C CYS A 21 -10.10 -18.10 15.33
N GLY A 22 -10.37 -17.31 14.28
CA GLY A 22 -11.55 -16.45 14.26
C GLY A 22 -12.84 -17.26 14.06
N ILE A 23 -13.90 -16.91 14.80
CA ILE A 23 -15.24 -17.46 14.59
C ILE A 23 -15.99 -16.52 13.64
N ILE A 24 -16.23 -16.96 12.40
CA ILE A 24 -17.12 -16.25 11.47
C ILE A 24 -18.44 -17.01 11.47
N SER A 25 -19.49 -16.40 12.04
CA SER A 25 -20.87 -16.88 11.88
C SER A 25 -21.42 -16.39 10.55
N THR A 26 -21.88 -17.32 9.70
CA THR A 26 -22.55 -17.00 8.43
C THR A 26 -24.06 -16.85 8.57
N ASP A 27 -24.62 -17.15 9.74
CA ASP A 27 -26.04 -16.97 10.02
C ASP A 27 -26.19 -16.02 11.21
N GLY A 28 -27.08 -15.04 11.09
CA GLY A 28 -27.24 -13.88 11.99
C GLY A 28 -27.59 -14.16 13.45
N ASN A 29 -27.38 -15.38 13.96
CA ASN A 29 -27.51 -15.71 15.37
C ASN A 29 -26.14 -15.88 16.01
N VAL A 30 -25.78 -14.89 16.82
CA VAL A 30 -24.56 -14.85 17.61
C VAL A 30 -24.67 -15.87 18.75
N ILE A 31 -23.79 -16.88 18.77
CA ILE A 31 -23.44 -17.59 20.02
C ILE A 31 -22.02 -17.18 20.37
N ILE A 32 -21.90 -16.16 21.23
CA ILE A 32 -20.68 -15.91 21.98
C ILE A 32 -20.70 -16.89 23.15
N LYS A 33 -19.87 -17.94 23.11
CA LYS A 33 -19.47 -18.63 24.33
C LYS A 33 -18.27 -17.90 24.91
N ASN A 34 -18.55 -16.85 25.68
CA ASN A 34 -17.80 -16.58 26.90
C ASN A 34 -18.72 -17.03 28.04
N GLU A 35 -18.15 -17.71 29.03
CA GLU A 35 -18.84 -18.65 29.93
C GLU A 35 -19.96 -18.10 30.85
N ASN A 36 -20.51 -16.88 30.66
CA ASN A 36 -21.43 -16.28 31.64
C ASN A 36 -22.53 -15.32 31.10
N CYS A 37 -23.20 -15.58 29.97
CA CYS A 37 -24.39 -14.76 29.61
C CYS A 37 -25.58 -15.58 29.08
N THR A 38 -26.66 -15.55 29.85
CA THR A 38 -28.02 -16.02 29.53
C THR A 38 -28.68 -15.18 28.43
N ILE A 39 -29.36 -15.87 27.51
CA ILE A 39 -30.05 -15.30 26.35
C ILE A 39 -31.44 -14.81 26.78
N ALA A 40 -31.79 -13.58 26.40
CA ALA A 40 -33.18 -13.14 26.27
C ALA A 40 -33.41 -12.68 24.83
N GLN A 41 -34.45 -13.24 24.21
CA GLN A 41 -34.95 -12.86 22.88
C GLN A 41 -35.74 -11.54 22.98
N GLU A 42 -35.65 -10.69 21.96
CA GLU A 42 -36.83 -10.25 21.20
C GLU A 42 -36.40 -9.50 19.93
N MET A 43 -37.22 -9.66 18.88
CA MET A 43 -37.04 -9.15 17.54
C MET A 43 -37.49 -7.70 17.46
N ASP A 44 -36.66 -6.82 16.88
CA ASP A 44 -37.09 -5.72 16.01
C ASP A 44 -35.88 -5.20 15.23
N GLU A 45 -36.10 -4.88 13.94
CA GLU A 45 -35.16 -4.34 12.95
C GLU A 45 -33.72 -4.90 12.97
N ILE A 46 -33.41 -5.86 12.09
CA ILE A 46 -32.08 -6.50 11.98
C ILE A 46 -31.03 -5.51 11.39
N SER A 47 -30.71 -4.49 12.16
CA SER A 47 -29.34 -4.05 12.35
C SER A 47 -28.60 -5.24 12.96
N ILE A 48 -27.52 -5.73 12.32
CA ILE A 48 -26.74 -6.85 12.85
C ILE A 48 -26.21 -6.44 14.23
N PRO A 49 -26.73 -6.96 15.36
CA PRO A 49 -26.27 -6.54 16.67
C PRO A 49 -25.00 -7.34 16.96
N GLY A 50 -23.90 -6.65 17.29
CA GLY A 50 -22.77 -7.28 17.97
C GLY A 50 -21.49 -7.53 17.17
N ILE A 51 -21.18 -6.72 16.15
CA ILE A 51 -19.77 -6.44 15.85
C ILE A 51 -19.57 -4.93 15.89
N THR A 52 -19.46 -4.39 17.10
CA THR A 52 -18.91 -3.06 17.29
C THR A 52 -17.46 -3.06 16.78
N GLU A 53 -16.96 -1.91 16.31
CA GLU A 53 -15.58 -1.74 15.84
C GLU A 53 -14.53 -2.32 16.81
N ASP A 54 -14.88 -2.43 18.09
CA ASP A 54 -14.04 -2.88 19.19
C ASP A 54 -14.01 -4.41 19.38
N THR A 55 -14.92 -5.21 18.79
CA THR A 55 -15.13 -6.61 19.23
C THR A 55 -14.57 -7.74 18.38
N ASN A 56 -14.01 -7.54 17.16
CA ASN A 56 -13.02 -8.49 16.61
C ASN A 56 -12.34 -8.03 15.30
N PRO A 57 -11.16 -7.39 15.34
CA PRO A 57 -10.35 -7.23 14.14
C PRO A 57 -9.45 -8.46 13.99
N TYR A 58 -9.98 -9.53 13.39
CA TYR A 58 -9.15 -10.67 12.98
C TYR A 58 -7.96 -10.15 12.16
N LYS A 59 -6.74 -10.43 12.63
CA LYS A 59 -5.50 -9.98 11.98
C LYS A 59 -5.04 -11.05 10.99
N TYR A 60 -5.13 -10.75 9.71
CA TYR A 60 -4.57 -11.58 8.65
C TYR A 60 -3.24 -10.98 8.18
N ILE A 61 -2.16 -11.74 8.31
CA ILE A 61 -0.80 -11.29 7.96
C ILE A 61 -0.45 -9.95 8.66
N GLY A 62 -0.89 -9.81 9.91
CA GLY A 62 -0.66 -8.60 10.71
C GLY A 62 -1.57 -7.41 10.40
N LEU A 63 -2.49 -7.52 9.42
CA LEU A 63 -3.45 -6.48 9.01
C LEU A 63 -4.87 -6.84 9.45
N GLN A 64 -5.66 -5.84 9.86
CA GLN A 64 -7.03 -6.07 10.34
C GLN A 64 -8.01 -6.23 9.16
N GLN A 65 -8.68 -7.39 9.06
CA GLN A 65 -9.44 -7.78 7.85
C GLN A 65 -10.75 -7.01 7.60
N LYS A 66 -11.48 -6.64 8.65
CA LYS A 66 -12.77 -5.91 8.50
C LYS A 66 -12.62 -4.39 8.52
N VAL A 67 -11.42 -3.91 8.88
CA VAL A 67 -11.13 -2.50 9.18
C VAL A 67 -10.01 -2.02 8.26
N PHE A 68 -10.20 -2.22 6.95
CA PHE A 68 -9.21 -1.77 5.97
C PHE A 68 -9.18 -0.24 5.78
N ASP A 69 -10.02 0.54 6.48
CA ASP A 69 -10.12 1.98 6.28
C ASP A 69 -10.61 2.74 7.54
N THR A 70 -10.03 2.50 8.73
CA THR A 70 -10.23 3.45 9.85
C THR A 70 -8.95 4.18 10.20
N GLU A 71 -9.08 5.45 10.58
CA GLU A 71 -7.99 6.28 11.10
C GLU A 71 -7.22 5.55 12.21
N LYS A 72 -7.93 4.76 13.05
CA LYS A 72 -7.36 3.92 14.12
C LYS A 72 -6.31 2.92 13.62
N SER A 73 -6.47 2.32 12.44
CA SER A 73 -5.51 1.32 11.92
C SER A 73 -4.24 2.01 11.38
N LEU A 74 -4.40 3.17 10.73
CA LEU A 74 -3.30 4.02 10.30
C LEU A 74 -2.54 4.62 11.49
N ASP A 75 -3.24 4.98 12.58
CA ASP A 75 -2.62 5.44 13.82
C ASP A 75 -1.85 4.34 14.54
N THR A 76 -2.36 3.11 14.55
CA THR A 76 -1.64 1.97 15.12
C THR A 76 -0.36 1.68 14.33
N LEU A 77 -0.42 1.79 13.00
CA LEU A 77 0.77 1.68 12.15
C LEU A 77 1.76 2.82 12.46
N LYS A 78 1.26 4.05 12.54
CA LYS A 78 2.05 5.23 12.87
C LYS A 78 2.81 5.05 14.17
N ASN A 79 2.14 4.63 15.23
CA ASN A 79 2.77 4.40 16.54
C ASN A 79 3.84 3.32 16.48
N LYS A 80 3.64 2.24 15.71
CA LYS A 80 4.67 1.20 15.52
C LYS A 80 5.89 1.71 14.75
N LEU A 81 5.67 2.47 13.67
CA LEU A 81 6.76 3.04 12.88
C LEU A 81 7.57 4.05 13.68
N LEU A 82 6.88 4.89 14.46
CA LEU A 82 7.52 5.86 15.34
C LEU A 82 8.32 5.19 16.45
N GLY A 83 7.77 4.17 17.11
CA GLY A 83 8.50 3.41 18.13
C GLY A 83 9.78 2.78 17.56
N ARG A 84 9.70 2.19 16.35
CA ARG A 84 10.90 1.68 15.66
C ARG A 84 11.89 2.77 15.29
N MET A 85 11.42 3.95 14.88
CA MET A 85 12.30 5.06 14.57
C MET A 85 13.02 5.57 15.83
N GLU A 86 12.34 5.63 16.96
CA GLU A 86 12.94 6.00 18.25
C GLU A 86 14.00 4.99 18.68
N GLU A 87 13.73 3.68 18.52
CA GLU A 87 14.72 2.63 18.74
C GLU A 87 15.96 2.82 17.86
N ILE A 88 15.79 3.13 16.57
CA ILE A 88 16.91 3.35 15.63
C ILE A 88 17.74 4.57 16.02
N LEU A 89 17.09 5.66 16.44
CA LEU A 89 17.78 6.91 16.82
C LEU A 89 18.51 6.81 18.16
N GLN A 90 18.15 5.85 19.01
CA GLN A 90 18.87 5.58 20.26
C GLN A 90 20.16 4.77 20.06
N LEU A 91 20.37 4.19 18.88
CA LEU A 91 21.59 3.45 18.57
C LEU A 91 22.76 4.44 18.37
N ASP A 92 23.89 4.18 19.01
CA ASP A 92 25.14 4.93 18.82
C ASP A 92 25.81 4.53 17.50
N LEU A 93 25.22 4.99 16.39
CA LEU A 93 25.65 4.67 15.02
C LEU A 93 25.96 5.95 14.24
N LYS A 94 26.74 5.80 13.17
CA LYS A 94 26.97 6.90 12.23
C LYS A 94 25.68 7.26 11.52
N VAL A 95 25.54 8.53 11.13
CA VAL A 95 24.35 9.05 10.42
C VAL A 95 24.07 8.29 9.13
N SER A 96 25.11 7.85 8.40
CA SER A 96 24.98 6.98 7.23
C SER A 96 24.26 5.68 7.56
N ASP A 97 24.69 5.02 8.63
CA ASP A 97 24.21 3.70 9.03
C ASP A 97 22.78 3.80 9.59
N ILE A 98 22.48 4.91 10.29
CA ILE A 98 21.11 5.25 10.72
C ILE A 98 20.17 5.41 9.52
N ILE A 99 20.62 6.11 8.47
CA ILE A 99 19.83 6.30 7.23
C ILE A 99 19.63 4.96 6.52
N ASP A 100 20.64 4.11 6.46
CA ASP A 100 20.55 2.79 5.84
C ASP A 100 19.57 1.88 6.60
N ILE A 101 19.65 1.83 7.93
CA ILE A 101 18.70 1.07 8.77
C ILE A 101 17.28 1.62 8.62
N TYR A 102 17.12 2.94 8.62
CA TYR A 102 15.83 3.57 8.38
C TYR A 102 15.26 3.14 7.02
N ASN A 103 16.04 3.26 5.94
CA ASN A 103 15.63 2.95 4.59
C ASN A 103 15.24 1.48 4.40
N LEU A 104 15.88 0.58 5.16
CA LEU A 104 15.58 -0.86 5.16
C LEU A 104 14.30 -1.20 5.93
N THR A 105 13.99 -0.48 7.01
CA THR A 105 12.93 -0.87 7.96
C THR A 105 11.65 -0.07 7.77
N ILE A 106 11.71 1.25 7.89
CA ILE A 106 10.53 2.12 7.95
C ILE A 106 9.77 2.14 6.61
N PRO A 107 10.40 2.42 5.45
CA PRO A 107 9.72 2.32 4.17
C PRO A 107 9.19 0.91 3.90
N SER A 108 9.93 -0.14 4.25
CA SER A 108 9.51 -1.53 3.98
C SER A 108 8.19 -1.89 4.67
N VAL A 109 8.02 -1.46 5.93
CA VAL A 109 6.76 -1.65 6.66
C VAL A 109 5.64 -0.82 6.04
N ALA A 110 5.91 0.44 5.67
CA ALA A 110 4.93 1.29 5.01
C ALA A 110 4.46 0.71 3.66
N ARG A 111 5.41 0.25 2.81
CA ARG A 111 5.14 -0.43 1.53
C ARG A 111 4.22 -1.64 1.73
N PHE A 112 4.50 -2.45 2.75
CA PHE A 112 3.70 -3.63 3.05
C PHE A 112 2.25 -3.27 3.38
N VAL A 113 2.01 -2.28 4.25
CA VAL A 113 0.65 -1.90 4.59
C VAL A 113 -0.07 -1.32 3.38
N LEU A 114 0.55 -0.40 2.66
CA LEU A 114 -0.07 0.30 1.52
C LEU A 114 -0.38 -0.61 0.34
N ALA A 115 0.43 -1.65 0.11
CA ALA A 115 0.14 -2.66 -0.91
C ALA A 115 -1.11 -3.49 -0.62
N HIS A 116 -1.57 -3.53 0.64
CA HIS A 116 -2.70 -4.35 1.10
C HIS A 116 -3.89 -3.52 1.61
N LEU A 117 -3.84 -2.19 1.53
CA LEU A 117 -5.00 -1.36 1.85
C LEU A 117 -6.06 -1.51 0.74
N ASN A 118 -7.26 -1.89 1.15
CA ASN A 118 -8.39 -2.04 0.23
C ASN A 118 -9.06 -0.67 0.00
N THR A 119 -8.33 0.26 -0.60
CA THR A 119 -8.80 1.65 -0.76
C THR A 119 -9.99 1.71 -1.71
N THR A 120 -11.21 1.78 -1.18
CA THR A 120 -12.41 2.08 -1.97
C THR A 120 -12.41 3.56 -2.38
N GLY A 121 -11.46 3.99 -3.20
CA GLY A 121 -11.35 5.35 -3.75
C GLY A 121 -10.88 6.45 -2.77
N LYS A 122 -10.31 6.08 -1.62
CA LYS A 122 -9.78 7.01 -0.59
C LYS A 122 -8.24 7.12 -0.58
N ILE A 123 -7.55 6.70 -1.63
CA ILE A 123 -6.08 6.63 -1.56
C ILE A 123 -5.40 8.00 -1.44
N SER A 124 -6.01 9.05 -2.00
CA SER A 124 -5.49 10.41 -1.88
C SER A 124 -5.45 10.89 -0.42
N SER A 125 -6.46 10.55 0.39
CA SER A 125 -6.43 10.84 1.83
C SER A 125 -5.35 10.03 2.55
N THR A 126 -5.13 8.77 2.15
CA THR A 126 -4.08 7.93 2.71
C THR A 126 -2.69 8.49 2.39
N PHE A 127 -2.43 8.91 1.15
CA PHE A 127 -1.16 9.55 0.78
C PHE A 127 -0.94 10.87 1.50
N LYS A 128 -2.00 11.67 1.70
CA LYS A 128 -1.93 12.89 2.53
C LYS A 128 -1.60 12.57 3.98
N PHE A 129 -2.18 11.52 4.56
CA PHE A 129 -1.85 11.08 5.92
C PHE A 129 -0.38 10.67 6.03
N LEU A 130 0.14 9.88 5.09
CA LEU A 130 1.56 9.50 5.08
C LEU A 130 2.48 10.73 5.05
N GLU A 131 2.17 11.72 4.22
CA GLU A 131 2.96 12.94 4.12
C GLU A 131 2.88 13.82 5.37
N GLN A 132 1.67 14.03 5.88
CA GLN A 132 1.42 15.01 6.93
C GLN A 132 1.72 14.47 8.33
N GLU A 133 1.42 13.19 8.58
CA GLU A 133 1.54 12.60 9.91
C GLU A 133 2.82 11.79 10.06
N LEU A 134 3.23 11.02 9.05
CA LEU A 134 4.41 10.17 9.15
C LEU A 134 5.69 10.91 8.75
N ASP A 135 5.79 11.41 7.52
CA ASP A 135 7.02 12.07 7.04
C ASP A 135 7.38 13.31 7.88
N ARG A 136 6.39 14.14 8.27
CA ARG A 136 6.67 15.30 9.13
C ARG A 136 7.17 14.90 10.51
N MET A 137 6.64 13.82 11.10
CA MET A 137 7.10 13.34 12.40
C MET A 137 8.49 12.71 12.32
N VAL A 138 8.80 11.99 11.24
CA VAL A 138 10.16 11.50 10.95
C VAL A 138 11.14 12.68 10.91
N VAL A 139 10.82 13.73 10.15
CA VAL A 139 11.67 14.94 10.08
C VAL A 139 11.79 15.61 11.44
N LYS A 140 10.70 15.68 12.23
CA LYS A 140 10.72 16.24 13.58
C LYS A 140 11.65 15.45 14.50
N LYS A 141 11.58 14.11 14.48
CA LYS A 141 12.44 13.22 15.28
C LYS A 141 13.91 13.31 14.88
N LEU A 142 14.21 13.46 13.58
CA LEU A 142 15.58 13.70 13.10
C LEU A 142 16.14 15.05 13.56
N ARG A 143 15.29 16.09 13.66
CA ARG A 143 15.69 17.39 14.23
C ARG A 143 15.90 17.31 15.73
N GLU A 144 15.02 16.62 16.46
CA GLU A 144 15.16 16.39 17.91
C GLU A 144 16.46 15.63 18.24
N ALA A 145 16.87 14.69 17.38
CA ALA A 145 18.14 13.98 17.47
C ALA A 145 19.37 14.81 17.03
N ASN A 146 19.22 16.11 16.73
CA ASN A 146 20.26 17.01 16.21
C ASN A 146 20.95 16.54 14.91
N LEU A 147 20.36 15.59 14.18
CA LEU A 147 20.90 15.09 12.90
C LEU A 147 20.65 16.08 11.74
N LEU A 148 19.68 16.98 11.90
CA LEU A 148 19.41 18.06 10.95
C LEU A 148 19.51 19.42 11.64
N GLN A 149 20.55 20.19 11.31
CA GLN A 149 20.67 21.59 11.73
C GLN A 149 19.55 22.45 11.13
N SER A 150 19.11 23.48 11.86
CA SER A 150 18.03 24.40 11.46
C SER A 150 18.26 25.09 10.10
N ASN A 151 19.54 25.26 9.73
CA ASN A 151 19.95 25.96 8.51
C ASN A 151 19.97 25.06 7.27
N ASN A 152 19.82 23.74 7.45
CA ASN A 152 19.78 22.79 6.34
C ASN A 152 18.37 22.68 5.76
N SER A 153 18.27 22.75 4.42
CA SER A 153 17.03 22.47 3.72
C SER A 153 16.60 21.02 3.97
N THR A 154 15.33 20.82 4.33
CA THR A 154 14.72 19.50 4.47
C THR A 154 14.75 18.70 3.16
N LEU A 155 14.84 19.37 2.01
CA LEU A 155 14.95 18.73 0.71
C LEU A 155 16.24 17.91 0.58
N ARG A 156 17.33 18.35 1.22
CA ARG A 156 18.62 17.66 1.21
C ARG A 156 18.55 16.27 1.85
N LEU A 157 17.59 16.05 2.76
CA LEU A 157 17.36 14.73 3.36
C LEU A 157 17.04 13.67 2.29
N TYR A 158 16.16 14.00 1.35
CA TYR A 158 15.57 13.05 0.40
C TYR A 158 16.31 12.98 -0.94
N ILE A 159 17.20 13.93 -1.23
CA ILE A 159 18.05 13.89 -2.42
C ILE A 159 19.03 12.73 -2.30
N LYS A 160 19.24 11.98 -3.38
CA LYS A 160 20.21 10.87 -3.42
C LYS A 160 21.64 11.34 -3.08
N GLN A 161 22.41 10.44 -2.47
CA GLN A 161 23.83 10.68 -2.14
C GLN A 161 24.67 11.06 -3.38
N ALA A 162 24.36 10.51 -4.56
CA ALA A 162 25.00 10.88 -5.83
C ALA A 162 24.84 12.37 -6.21
N LYS A 163 23.83 13.05 -5.68
CA LYS A 163 23.59 14.49 -5.85
C LYS A 163 23.88 15.27 -4.55
N SER A 164 24.76 14.75 -3.68
CA SER A 164 25.17 15.37 -2.40
C SER A 164 24.06 15.53 -1.35
N GLY A 165 22.98 14.74 -1.46
CA GLY A 165 21.95 14.62 -0.43
C GLY A 165 22.21 13.46 0.55
N PHE A 166 21.36 13.34 1.57
CA PHE A 166 21.47 12.27 2.57
C PHE A 166 20.90 10.93 2.10
N GLY A 167 19.99 10.92 1.12
CA GLY A 167 19.42 9.71 0.54
C GLY A 167 18.35 9.02 1.41
N LEU A 168 17.69 9.76 2.31
CA LEU A 168 16.57 9.24 3.09
C LEU A 168 15.39 8.93 2.16
N ALA A 169 14.79 7.75 2.30
CA ALA A 169 13.61 7.37 1.55
C ALA A 169 12.37 8.11 2.08
N ASN A 170 11.63 8.73 1.17
CA ASN A 170 10.38 9.42 1.50
C ASN A 170 9.23 8.41 1.61
N ILE A 171 8.52 8.38 2.74
CA ILE A 171 7.50 7.33 3.00
C ILE A 171 6.34 7.45 2.02
N ARG A 172 5.90 8.67 1.69
CA ARG A 172 4.83 8.90 0.72
C ARG A 172 5.18 8.33 -0.65
N ILE A 173 6.35 8.67 -1.19
CA ILE A 173 6.80 8.19 -2.52
C ILE A 173 6.96 6.67 -2.55
N GLU A 174 7.54 6.11 -1.50
CA GLU A 174 7.68 4.66 -1.35
C GLU A 174 6.31 3.95 -1.30
N GLY A 175 5.34 4.61 -0.67
CA GLY A 175 3.95 4.21 -0.63
C GLY A 175 3.25 4.23 -1.99
N GLU A 176 3.36 5.35 -2.71
CA GLU A 176 2.80 5.51 -4.06
C GLU A 176 3.36 4.44 -5.01
N VAL A 177 4.68 4.19 -4.96
CA VAL A 177 5.33 3.15 -5.77
C VAL A 177 4.83 1.76 -5.37
N ALA A 178 4.72 1.44 -4.09
CA ALA A 178 4.24 0.13 -3.64
C ALA A 178 2.80 -0.15 -4.06
N PHE A 179 1.91 0.83 -3.88
CA PHE A 179 0.53 0.76 -4.34
C PHE A 179 0.46 0.52 -5.85
N CYS A 180 1.10 1.37 -6.65
CA CYS A 180 1.05 1.27 -8.10
C CYS A 180 1.62 -0.07 -8.60
N LYS A 181 2.69 -0.58 -7.98
CA LYS A 181 3.27 -1.89 -8.30
C LYS A 181 2.35 -3.06 -7.95
N ALA A 182 1.61 -2.97 -6.85
CA ALA A 182 0.62 -3.98 -6.47
C ALA A 182 -0.54 -4.01 -7.46
N VAL A 183 -1.06 -2.84 -7.86
CA VAL A 183 -2.08 -2.74 -8.91
C VAL A 183 -1.56 -3.29 -10.23
N ALA A 184 -0.36 -2.90 -10.67
CA ALA A 184 0.26 -3.40 -11.90
C ALA A 184 0.38 -4.94 -11.93
N TYR A 185 0.70 -5.55 -10.79
CA TYR A 185 0.73 -7.00 -10.66
C TYR A 185 -0.67 -7.60 -10.85
N ASN A 186 -1.69 -7.05 -10.17
CA ASN A 186 -3.06 -7.56 -10.26
C ASN A 186 -3.66 -7.41 -11.67
N LEU A 187 -3.35 -6.32 -12.39
CA LEU A 187 -3.86 -6.09 -13.75
C LEU A 187 -3.29 -7.08 -14.76
N ILE A 188 -2.00 -7.43 -14.63
CA ILE A 188 -1.31 -8.30 -15.58
C ILE A 188 -1.42 -9.77 -15.21
N ASN A 189 -1.52 -10.14 -13.92
CA ASN A 189 -1.54 -11.54 -13.52
C ASN A 189 -2.86 -12.23 -13.91
N LEU A 190 -2.75 -13.40 -14.55
CA LEU A 190 -3.91 -14.20 -14.94
C LEU A 190 -4.73 -14.69 -13.72
N LEU A 191 -4.07 -14.97 -12.59
CA LEU A 191 -4.76 -15.49 -11.39
C LEU A 191 -5.77 -14.49 -10.80
N THR A 192 -5.56 -13.20 -11.04
CA THR A 192 -6.40 -12.10 -10.52
C THR A 192 -7.39 -11.60 -11.57
N ILE A 193 -7.57 -12.30 -12.70
CA ILE A 193 -8.39 -11.85 -13.83
C ILE A 193 -9.82 -11.46 -13.44
N ASN A 194 -10.44 -12.22 -12.53
CA ASN A 194 -11.80 -11.92 -12.06
C ASN A 194 -11.89 -10.57 -11.35
N GLN A 195 -10.89 -10.25 -10.52
CA GLN A 195 -10.81 -8.95 -9.85
C GLN A 195 -10.59 -7.84 -10.88
N THR A 196 -9.68 -8.05 -11.82
CA THR A 196 -9.39 -7.10 -12.91
C THR A 196 -10.62 -6.81 -13.76
N TRP A 197 -11.41 -7.82 -14.11
CA TRP A 197 -12.68 -7.67 -14.84
C TRP A 197 -13.70 -6.81 -14.08
N CYS A 198 -13.87 -7.07 -12.78
CA CYS A 198 -14.74 -6.25 -11.94
C CYS A 198 -14.29 -4.78 -11.92
N GLN A 199 -12.98 -4.52 -11.83
CA GLN A 199 -12.47 -3.15 -11.81
C GLN A 199 -12.64 -2.44 -13.16
N VAL A 200 -12.37 -3.11 -14.29
CA VAL A 200 -12.59 -2.54 -15.63
C VAL A 200 -14.08 -2.22 -15.85
N ALA A 201 -14.99 -3.08 -15.37
CA ALA A 201 -16.42 -2.80 -15.42
C ALA A 201 -16.81 -1.57 -14.58
N LEU A 202 -16.15 -1.33 -13.45
CA LEU A 202 -16.35 -0.13 -12.63
C LEU A 202 -15.80 1.14 -13.31
N VAL A 203 -14.65 1.06 -14.01
CA VAL A 203 -14.10 2.18 -14.82
C VAL A 203 -15.12 2.58 -15.89
N LYS A 204 -15.69 1.62 -16.62
CA LYS A 204 -16.71 1.89 -17.66
C LYS A 204 -17.96 2.59 -17.10
N LYS A 205 -18.29 2.34 -15.83
CA LYS A 205 -19.38 3.01 -15.09
C LYS A 205 -18.96 4.33 -14.44
N GLN A 206 -17.77 4.85 -14.76
CA GLN A 206 -17.18 6.07 -14.19
C GLN A 206 -17.10 6.05 -12.65
N ARG A 207 -16.95 4.87 -12.05
CA ARG A 207 -16.76 4.73 -10.60
C ARG A 207 -15.28 4.69 -10.27
N LYS A 208 -14.89 5.44 -9.24
CA LYS A 208 -13.52 5.43 -8.69
C LYS A 208 -13.13 4.01 -8.26
N ASN A 209 -11.91 3.62 -8.62
CA ASN A 209 -11.32 2.33 -8.32
C ASN A 209 -9.79 2.40 -8.38
N PHE A 210 -9.12 1.27 -8.14
CA PHE A 210 -7.66 1.19 -8.13
C PHE A 210 -6.99 1.54 -9.48
N ILE A 211 -7.68 1.33 -10.61
CA ILE A 211 -7.17 1.70 -11.96
C ILE A 211 -7.21 3.22 -12.12
N THR A 212 -8.32 3.87 -11.74
CA THR A 212 -8.42 5.34 -11.79
C THR A 212 -7.41 6.00 -10.85
N ASP A 213 -7.22 5.40 -9.66
CA ASP A 213 -6.25 5.88 -8.67
C ASP A 213 -4.79 5.69 -9.15
N LEU A 214 -4.50 4.58 -9.84
CA LEU A 214 -3.21 4.35 -10.51
C LEU A 214 -2.96 5.42 -11.58
N LEU A 215 -3.93 5.64 -12.47
CA LEU A 215 -3.81 6.64 -13.55
C LEU A 215 -3.62 8.05 -13.00
N GLN A 216 -4.38 8.42 -11.97
CA GLN A 216 -4.25 9.72 -11.32
C GLN A 216 -2.85 9.88 -10.67
N THR A 217 -2.35 8.84 -10.01
CA THR A 217 -1.02 8.86 -9.39
C THR A 217 0.07 9.00 -10.44
N LEU A 218 -0.01 8.24 -11.55
CA LEU A 218 0.94 8.35 -12.64
C LEU A 218 0.87 9.73 -13.33
N GLN A 219 -0.33 10.28 -13.54
CA GLN A 219 -0.50 11.60 -14.14
C GLN A 219 0.17 12.71 -13.33
N HIS A 220 0.15 12.59 -11.99
CA HIS A 220 0.84 13.54 -11.11
C HIS A 220 2.37 13.54 -11.28
N HIS A 221 2.93 12.43 -11.77
CA HIS A 221 4.36 12.24 -11.97
C HIS A 221 4.78 12.26 -13.45
N MET A 222 3.86 12.47 -14.37
CA MET A 222 4.16 12.65 -15.80
C MET A 222 3.88 14.12 -16.16
N ASP A 223 4.91 14.97 -16.03
CA ASP A 223 4.76 16.42 -16.22
C ASP A 223 4.62 16.83 -17.71
N GLU A 224 5.11 16.01 -18.64
CA GLU A 224 5.16 16.29 -20.09
C GLU A 224 4.24 15.38 -20.94
N GLU A 225 3.55 14.43 -20.31
CA GLU A 225 2.69 13.45 -20.99
C GLU A 225 1.32 13.41 -20.29
N THR A 226 0.24 13.49 -21.07
CA THR A 226 -1.11 13.20 -20.56
C THR A 226 -1.42 11.73 -20.76
N LEU A 227 -1.84 11.07 -19.68
CA LEU A 227 -2.35 9.71 -19.71
C LEU A 227 -3.77 9.71 -20.26
N GLU A 228 -3.96 9.00 -21.36
CA GLU A 228 -5.23 8.95 -22.07
C GLU A 228 -6.03 7.72 -21.65
N ASP A 229 -5.41 6.55 -21.69
CA ASP A 229 -6.09 5.29 -21.41
C ASP A 229 -5.13 4.18 -20.93
N LEU A 230 -5.69 3.20 -20.22
CA LEU A 230 -5.04 1.96 -19.87
C LEU A 230 -5.90 0.79 -20.34
N GLU A 231 -5.47 0.17 -21.42
CA GLU A 231 -6.14 -0.96 -22.04
C GLU A 231 -5.55 -2.29 -21.53
N ILE A 232 -6.42 -3.22 -21.16
CA ILE A 232 -6.03 -4.57 -20.77
C ILE A 232 -6.39 -5.50 -21.93
N CYS A 233 -5.38 -6.14 -22.55
CA CYS A 233 -5.55 -6.94 -23.76
C CYS A 233 -6.18 -8.32 -23.47
N PHE A 234 -7.44 -8.33 -23.01
CA PHE A 234 -8.17 -9.56 -22.68
C PHE A 234 -8.39 -10.46 -23.91
N GLU A 235 -8.65 -9.87 -25.08
CA GLU A 235 -8.89 -10.64 -26.31
C GLU A 235 -7.66 -11.45 -26.72
N GLU A 236 -6.47 -10.83 -26.65
CA GLU A 236 -5.19 -11.50 -26.88
C GLU A 236 -4.97 -12.65 -25.89
N ALA A 237 -5.29 -12.43 -24.61
CA ALA A 237 -5.20 -13.47 -23.59
C ALA A 237 -6.16 -14.64 -23.84
N ILE A 238 -7.43 -14.36 -24.18
CA ILE A 238 -8.45 -15.38 -24.46
C ILE A 238 -8.09 -16.18 -25.72
N HIS A 239 -7.62 -15.50 -26.78
CA HIS A 239 -7.18 -16.16 -28.01
C HIS A 239 -6.03 -17.14 -27.75
N ASN A 240 -5.03 -16.72 -26.99
CA ASN A 240 -3.90 -17.57 -26.60
C ASN A 240 -4.34 -18.79 -25.79
N ILE A 241 -5.25 -18.62 -24.81
CA ILE A 241 -5.80 -19.73 -24.02
C ILE A 241 -6.55 -20.72 -24.92
N LYS A 242 -7.40 -20.23 -25.83
CA LYS A 242 -8.17 -21.08 -26.76
C LYS A 242 -7.27 -21.89 -27.69
N ASN A 243 -6.11 -21.35 -28.06
CA ASN A 243 -5.12 -22.03 -28.89
C ASN A 243 -4.15 -22.92 -28.08
N GLY A 244 -4.42 -23.17 -26.80
CA GLY A 244 -3.60 -24.05 -25.94
C GLY A 244 -2.29 -23.43 -25.47
N ILE A 245 -2.07 -22.13 -25.67
CA ILE A 245 -0.86 -21.43 -25.23
C ILE A 245 -0.98 -21.15 -23.73
N LYS A 246 -0.03 -21.67 -22.96
CA LYS A 246 0.07 -21.39 -21.51
C LYS A 246 0.51 -19.95 -21.30
N ILE A 247 -0.42 -19.09 -20.91
CA ILE A 247 -0.13 -17.70 -20.51
C ILE A 247 -0.18 -17.55 -18.98
N LYS A 248 0.70 -16.69 -18.46
CA LYS A 248 0.71 -16.29 -17.02
C LYS A 248 0.40 -14.81 -16.82
N ASN A 249 0.62 -14.02 -17.88
CA ASN A 249 0.48 -12.58 -17.88
C ASN A 249 -0.46 -12.15 -19.01
N ILE A 250 -1.34 -11.19 -18.73
CA ILE A 250 -2.21 -10.49 -19.66
C ILE A 250 -1.50 -9.19 -20.04
N PRO A 251 -1.20 -8.94 -21.32
CA PRO A 251 -0.59 -7.69 -21.71
C PRO A 251 -1.46 -6.48 -21.36
N VAL A 252 -0.81 -5.39 -20.95
CA VAL A 252 -1.46 -4.11 -20.67
C VAL A 252 -0.82 -3.04 -21.55
N VAL A 253 -1.63 -2.19 -22.14
CA VAL A 253 -1.21 -1.07 -23.00
C VAL A 253 -1.55 0.23 -22.29
N LEU A 254 -0.54 1.08 -22.12
CA LEU A 254 -0.69 2.43 -21.59
C LEU A 254 -0.60 3.42 -22.75
N ASN A 255 -1.65 4.20 -22.95
CA ASN A 255 -1.69 5.25 -23.96
C ASN A 255 -1.43 6.60 -23.30
N THR A 256 -0.45 7.32 -23.83
CA THR A 256 -0.18 8.71 -23.49
C THR A 256 -0.24 9.57 -24.75
N SER A 257 -0.35 10.88 -24.58
CA SER A 257 -0.35 11.84 -25.69
C SER A 257 0.83 11.69 -26.66
N ASN A 258 1.96 11.15 -26.18
CA ASN A 258 3.20 11.10 -26.93
C ASN A 258 3.56 9.68 -27.39
N ARG A 259 3.00 8.63 -26.76
CA ARG A 259 3.37 7.24 -27.03
C ARG A 259 2.37 6.22 -26.51
N THR A 260 2.40 5.06 -27.14
CA THR A 260 1.73 3.84 -26.66
C THR A 260 2.78 2.85 -26.14
N ILE A 261 2.65 2.42 -24.88
CA ILE A 261 3.60 1.51 -24.24
C ILE A 261 2.89 0.19 -23.91
N LYS A 262 3.34 -0.92 -24.51
CA LYS A 262 2.81 -2.26 -24.22
C LYS A 262 3.69 -3.00 -23.23
N PHE A 263 3.12 -3.39 -22.10
CA PHE A 263 3.75 -4.20 -21.07
C PHE A 263 3.33 -5.66 -21.19
N LYS A 264 4.28 -6.55 -21.46
CA LYS A 264 4.04 -8.01 -21.55
C LYS A 264 4.16 -8.72 -20.20
N THR A 265 4.86 -8.11 -19.24
CA THR A 265 5.06 -8.67 -17.90
C THR A 265 4.81 -7.63 -16.83
N HIS A 266 4.37 -8.08 -15.65
CA HIS A 266 4.18 -7.21 -14.49
C HIS A 266 5.50 -6.56 -14.06
N LYS A 267 6.64 -7.23 -14.24
CA LYS A 267 7.97 -6.68 -13.91
C LYS A 267 8.32 -5.46 -14.75
N ASP A 268 8.01 -5.51 -16.04
CA ASP A 268 8.26 -4.37 -16.95
C ASP A 268 7.40 -3.17 -16.54
N PHE A 269 6.13 -3.41 -16.24
CA PHE A 269 5.22 -2.35 -15.82
C PHE A 269 5.65 -1.75 -14.46
N GLN A 270 6.00 -2.61 -13.49
CA GLN A 270 6.51 -2.17 -12.18
C GLN A 270 7.82 -1.38 -12.29
N LYS A 271 8.71 -1.75 -13.22
CA LYS A 271 9.96 -1.01 -13.49
C LYS A 271 9.67 0.36 -14.08
N PHE A 272 8.73 0.45 -15.02
CA PHE A 272 8.27 1.71 -15.59
C PHE A 272 7.71 2.64 -14.51
N ILE A 273 6.76 2.15 -13.69
CA ILE A 273 6.16 2.90 -12.58
C ILE A 273 7.23 3.45 -11.63
N GLY A 274 8.17 2.60 -11.22
CA GLY A 274 9.27 3.02 -10.35
C GLY A 274 10.12 4.12 -11.00
N SER A 275 10.47 3.96 -12.27
CA SER A 275 11.27 4.95 -12.98
C SER A 275 10.57 6.31 -13.07
N VAL A 276 9.28 6.34 -13.44
CA VAL A 276 8.52 7.59 -13.61
C VAL A 276 8.44 8.34 -12.27
N ILE A 277 7.98 7.67 -11.22
CA ILE A 277 7.74 8.29 -9.92
C ILE A 277 9.07 8.76 -9.28
N TYR A 278 10.09 7.90 -9.22
CA TYR A 278 11.36 8.29 -8.58
C TYR A 278 12.13 9.34 -9.36
N ASN A 279 12.14 9.28 -10.70
CA ASN A 279 12.88 10.26 -11.49
C ASN A 279 12.24 11.63 -11.36
N ASN A 280 10.91 11.72 -11.50
CA ASN A 280 10.21 12.98 -11.31
C ASN A 280 10.45 13.54 -9.89
N PHE A 281 10.25 12.71 -8.86
CA PHE A 281 10.48 13.13 -7.49
C PHE A 281 11.90 13.68 -7.26
N GLN A 282 12.94 12.99 -7.75
CA GLN A 282 14.33 13.45 -7.61
C GLN A 282 14.64 14.71 -8.42
N ASN A 283 13.99 14.90 -9.57
CA ASN A 283 14.15 16.12 -10.37
C ASN A 283 13.48 17.31 -9.68
N LYS A 284 12.21 17.17 -9.27
CA LYS A 284 11.48 18.22 -8.51
C LYS A 284 12.19 18.61 -7.21
N LEU A 285 12.77 17.65 -6.49
CA LEU A 285 13.58 17.94 -5.29
C LEU A 285 14.84 18.75 -5.64
N TRP A 286 15.55 18.33 -6.69
CA TRP A 286 16.77 18.98 -7.13
C TRP A 286 16.53 20.40 -7.64
N ASP A 287 15.50 20.62 -8.44
CA ASP A 287 15.15 21.93 -8.98
C ASP A 287 14.82 22.90 -7.86
N LYS A 288 14.00 22.47 -6.87
CA LYS A 288 13.72 23.29 -5.69
C LYS A 288 14.97 23.54 -4.84
N TYR A 289 15.82 22.54 -4.65
CA TYR A 289 17.01 22.68 -3.82
C TYR A 289 18.06 23.60 -4.46
N SER A 290 18.30 23.44 -5.75
CA SER A 290 19.27 24.24 -6.52
C SER A 290 18.88 25.73 -6.59
N GLN A 291 17.59 26.06 -6.66
CA GLN A 291 17.11 27.44 -6.60
C GLN A 291 17.44 28.14 -5.26
N HIS A 292 17.62 27.38 -4.18
CA HIS A 292 17.96 27.90 -2.86
C HIS A 292 19.46 27.82 -2.54
N MET A 293 20.28 27.23 -3.42
CA MET A 293 21.73 27.23 -3.26
C MET A 293 22.28 28.61 -3.63
N ARG A 294 22.70 29.37 -2.61
CA ARG A 294 23.59 30.51 -2.82
C ARG A 294 25.01 29.99 -2.95
N PHE A 295 25.54 29.98 -4.17
CA PHE A 295 26.97 29.80 -4.36
C PHE A 295 27.68 31.04 -3.78
N PRO A 296 28.69 30.87 -2.90
CA PRO A 296 29.52 31.98 -2.52
C PRO A 296 30.16 32.56 -3.79
N LYS A 297 30.07 33.89 -3.93
CA LYS A 297 30.77 34.64 -4.97
C LYS A 297 32.28 34.56 -4.74
#